data_AF-A0A933TRL6-F1
#
_entry.id   AF-A0A933TRL6-F1
#
_cell.length_a   1.000
_cell.length_b   1.000
_cell.length_c   1.000
_cell.angle_alpha   90.00
_cell.angle_beta   90.00
_cell.angle_gamma   90.00
#
_symmetry.space_group_name_H-M   'P 1'
#
loop_
_entity.id
_entity.type
_entity.pdbx_description
1 polymer ?
#
loop_
_entity_poly.entity_id
_entity_poly.type
_entity_poly.pdbx_seq_one_letter_code
_entity_poly.pdbx_strand_id
1 'polypeptide(L)'
;MKNPLLSSFVIVTVFWYAVLAIPSRALLHEIPLYAFRGFWIATVGLLWGLIAFAVWLTVVRGNKQYRLKSGDSQRGLSISLGDFPRGSPPPARAPCSEPFLPEQFLNWFTGYQAAHPSHAKLMLAVMEVYQAHAWLPASPVPGGHGGATLMQHSLNVLATILGMAPSWRYDGHKNKKGQVVFPPIDGTYRFDATDPLIPVAGLAHDIGKITCYRQRQDRLVEEIRPNHDTEGGKLLITLKEFWSLSKEDRDALNLALSFYHHINSLPLWADDRTRALTELLITADIRTGTAEGEKNMAAMYEDIDVLPTWIEGQPVEDGAELPVPAINVRFTSPNRTADVDSAPTSPVDQIDTPGADENEGWAWDQFAALILEPGRINGSDKAMRVGFKHGEWVYVNDAVLRAAMDAALNAPRLTEQAGRGQMSPLTKMLLTRLSRMGLLYQHHHGRDFSEKSALFKMVMHGTGGKIVQNWGFTMIFKAEAFPAIRQMPDCKYQPQILGCGFGEHRAIHKSGVPGSELPTTSIGTTIQGNGVSLDEDGVEGALGALRNAMASTEPPEFKERTDEDGVWACYAITTLKTRIPLVGGWDVLVGCDLPDEKGARWIRGASDMFLCLLNGEKPSQG
;
A
#
# COMPACT_ATOMS: atom_id res chain seq x y z
N MET A 1 41.98 -63.83 -18.16
CA MET A 1 41.08 -63.03 -17.29
C MET A 1 41.94 -62.09 -16.45
N LYS A 2 41.69 -60.77 -16.42
CA LYS A 2 42.58 -59.78 -15.77
C LYS A 2 42.40 -59.62 -14.25
N ASN A 3 41.41 -60.27 -13.65
CA ASN A 3 41.22 -60.24 -12.20
C ASN A 3 41.92 -61.47 -11.56
N PRO A 4 42.99 -61.27 -10.77
CA PRO A 4 43.76 -62.37 -10.19
C PRO A 4 42.94 -63.22 -9.21
N LEU A 5 41.97 -62.64 -8.51
CA LEU A 5 41.07 -63.39 -7.62
C LEU A 5 40.14 -64.32 -8.41
N LEU A 6 39.62 -63.83 -9.54
CA LEU A 6 38.75 -64.64 -10.40
C LEU A 6 39.54 -65.77 -11.09
N SER A 7 40.79 -65.51 -11.47
CA SER A 7 41.68 -66.53 -12.03
C SER A 7 41.99 -67.62 -11.00
N SER A 8 42.35 -67.25 -9.77
CA SER A 8 42.61 -68.22 -8.70
C SER A 8 41.36 -69.01 -8.32
N PHE A 9 40.19 -68.37 -8.27
CA PHE A 9 38.92 -69.05 -8.01
C PHE A 9 38.60 -70.12 -9.07
N VAL A 10 38.75 -69.78 -10.36
CA VAL A 10 38.51 -70.74 -11.46
C VAL A 10 39.51 -71.88 -11.41
N ILE A 11 40.80 -71.60 -11.21
CA ILE A 11 41.84 -72.63 -11.15
C ILE A 11 41.60 -73.60 -9.99
N VAL A 12 41.33 -73.08 -8.79
CA VAL A 12 41.07 -73.90 -7.60
C VAL A 12 39.78 -74.71 -7.75
N THR A 13 38.73 -74.11 -8.31
CA THR A 13 37.44 -74.80 -8.54
C THR A 13 37.60 -75.92 -9.56
N VAL A 14 38.28 -75.68 -10.69
CA VAL A 14 38.53 -76.70 -11.73
C VAL A 14 39.43 -77.80 -11.21
N PHE A 15 40.46 -77.46 -10.44
CA PHE A 15 41.37 -78.43 -9.82
C PHE A 15 40.63 -79.38 -8.88
N TRP A 16 39.84 -78.83 -7.93
CA TRP A 16 39.09 -79.67 -7.00
C TRP A 16 37.95 -80.43 -7.69
N TYR A 17 37.32 -79.84 -8.71
CA TYR A 17 36.34 -80.55 -9.53
C TYR A 17 36.97 -81.77 -10.22
N ALA A 18 38.15 -81.63 -10.82
CA ALA A 18 38.86 -82.73 -11.45
C ALA A 18 39.29 -83.80 -10.42
N VAL A 19 39.83 -83.39 -9.27
CA VAL A 19 40.27 -84.31 -8.21
C VAL A 19 39.11 -85.09 -7.59
N LEU A 20 37.93 -84.50 -7.45
CA LEU A 20 36.77 -85.14 -6.81
C LEU A 20 35.89 -85.91 -7.82
N ALA A 21 35.79 -85.45 -9.08
CA ALA A 21 34.90 -86.03 -10.08
C ALA A 21 35.54 -87.17 -10.89
N ILE A 22 36.86 -87.17 -11.09
CA ILE A 22 37.54 -88.17 -11.95
C ILE A 22 37.69 -89.55 -11.26
N PRO A 23 37.98 -89.68 -9.95
CA PRO A 23 38.15 -90.99 -9.31
C PRO A 23 36.83 -91.72 -8.99
N SER A 24 35.70 -91.01 -9.00
CA SER A 24 34.42 -91.54 -8.52
C SER A 24 33.56 -92.04 -9.69
N ARG A 25 33.75 -93.30 -10.10
CA ARG A 25 32.87 -93.98 -11.09
C ARG A 25 31.40 -94.11 -10.66
N ALA A 26 31.04 -93.69 -9.45
CA ALA A 26 29.67 -93.64 -8.93
C ALA A 26 28.89 -92.34 -9.31
N LEU A 27 29.54 -91.37 -9.96
CA LEU A 27 28.98 -90.01 -10.07
C LEU A 27 28.01 -89.82 -11.26
N LEU A 28 27.95 -90.69 -12.27
CA LEU A 28 27.08 -90.45 -13.45
C LEU A 28 25.56 -90.46 -13.17
N HIS A 29 25.09 -91.10 -12.09
CA HIS A 29 23.67 -91.09 -11.72
C HIS A 29 23.31 -90.15 -10.57
N GLU A 30 24.26 -89.76 -9.70
CA GLU A 30 23.98 -88.90 -8.54
C GLU A 30 24.50 -87.44 -8.67
N ILE A 31 25.44 -87.13 -9.58
CA ILE A 31 25.82 -85.73 -9.90
C ILE A 31 24.59 -84.88 -10.22
N PRO A 32 23.64 -85.31 -11.06
CA PRO A 32 22.55 -84.43 -11.46
C PRO A 32 21.75 -83.97 -10.25
N LEU A 33 21.56 -84.84 -9.25
CA LEU A 33 20.76 -84.54 -8.08
C LEU A 33 21.48 -83.61 -7.09
N TYR A 34 22.77 -83.86 -6.81
CA TYR A 34 23.56 -83.00 -5.93
C TYR A 34 23.91 -81.66 -6.58
N ALA A 35 24.19 -81.65 -7.89
CA ALA A 35 24.39 -80.42 -8.65
C ALA A 35 23.10 -79.61 -8.74
N PHE A 36 21.94 -80.25 -8.91
CA PHE A 36 20.64 -79.57 -8.90
C PHE A 36 20.28 -79.03 -7.52
N ARG A 37 20.54 -79.78 -6.43
CA ARG A 37 20.37 -79.30 -5.05
C ARG A 37 21.32 -78.13 -4.73
N GLY A 38 22.59 -78.23 -5.14
CA GLY A 38 23.57 -77.16 -4.98
C GLY A 38 23.20 -75.91 -5.78
N PHE A 39 22.75 -76.08 -7.02
CA PHE A 39 22.24 -75.00 -7.86
C PHE A 39 21.01 -74.35 -7.24
N TRP A 40 20.07 -75.15 -6.71
CA TRP A 40 18.87 -74.63 -6.05
C TRP A 40 19.21 -73.82 -4.79
N ILE A 41 20.09 -74.35 -3.92
CA ILE A 41 20.56 -73.64 -2.72
C ILE A 41 21.28 -72.34 -3.10
N ALA A 42 22.15 -72.36 -4.12
CA ALA A 42 22.83 -71.17 -4.62
C ALA A 42 21.85 -70.14 -5.20
N THR A 43 20.83 -70.58 -5.92
CA THR A 43 19.82 -69.71 -6.53
C THR A 43 18.95 -69.06 -5.46
N VAL A 44 18.51 -69.82 -4.46
CA VAL A 44 17.76 -69.31 -3.30
C VAL A 44 18.61 -68.35 -2.48
N GLY A 45 19.88 -68.68 -2.23
CA GLY A 45 20.83 -67.80 -1.54
C GLY A 45 21.07 -66.49 -2.29
N LEU A 46 21.21 -66.54 -3.61
CA LEU A 46 21.37 -65.36 -4.46
C LEU A 46 20.10 -64.50 -4.47
N LEU A 47 18.92 -65.12 -4.54
CA LEU A 47 17.63 -64.42 -4.47
C LEU A 47 17.46 -63.70 -3.12
N TRP A 48 17.75 -64.38 -2.00
CA TRP A 48 17.72 -63.76 -0.68
C TRP A 48 18.76 -62.66 -0.51
N GLY A 49 19.97 -62.84 -1.07
CA GLY A 49 21.00 -61.82 -1.11
C GLY A 49 20.56 -60.58 -1.88
N LEU A 50 19.90 -60.75 -3.03
CA LEU A 50 19.34 -59.66 -3.82
C LEU A 50 18.20 -58.94 -3.09
N ILE A 51 17.31 -59.68 -2.42
CA ILE A 51 16.22 -59.10 -1.61
C ILE A 51 16.81 -58.30 -0.45
N ALA A 52 17.76 -58.87 0.30
CA ALA A 52 18.41 -58.18 1.42
C ALA A 52 19.16 -56.93 0.95
N PHE A 53 19.84 -57.01 -0.19
CA PHE A 53 20.51 -55.87 -0.80
C PHE A 53 19.50 -54.80 -1.24
N ALA A 54 18.39 -55.18 -1.86
CA ALA A 54 17.33 -54.25 -2.25
C ALA A 54 16.73 -53.56 -1.02
N VAL A 55 16.39 -54.30 0.05
CA VAL A 55 15.90 -53.75 1.31
C VAL A 55 16.93 -52.78 1.91
N TRP A 56 18.21 -53.18 1.99
CA TRP A 56 19.29 -52.31 2.47
C TRP A 56 19.39 -51.03 1.64
N LEU A 57 19.33 -51.12 0.31
CA LEU A 57 19.40 -49.97 -0.59
C LEU A 57 18.20 -49.04 -0.40
N THR A 58 17.01 -49.61 -0.17
CA THR A 58 15.77 -48.87 0.10
C THR A 58 15.85 -48.15 1.45
N VAL A 59 16.37 -48.81 2.49
CA VAL A 59 16.59 -48.22 3.82
C VAL A 59 17.67 -47.14 3.77
N VAL A 60 18.78 -47.35 3.05
CA VAL A 60 19.86 -46.35 2.93
C VAL A 60 19.42 -45.15 2.10
N ARG A 61 18.66 -45.36 1.00
CA ARG A 61 18.08 -44.27 0.21
C ARG A 61 17.00 -43.52 0.99
N GLY A 62 16.12 -44.25 1.68
CA GLY A 62 15.15 -43.70 2.61
C GLY A 62 15.82 -42.87 3.70
N ASN A 63 16.85 -43.38 4.36
CA ASN A 63 17.60 -42.65 5.38
C ASN A 63 18.39 -41.46 4.82
N LYS A 64 18.74 -41.44 3.53
CA LYS A 64 19.31 -40.24 2.89
C LYS A 64 18.22 -39.19 2.58
N GLN A 65 17.01 -39.60 2.23
CA GLN A 65 15.86 -38.69 2.01
C GLN A 65 15.25 -38.18 3.33
N TYR A 66 15.23 -39.01 4.37
CA TYR A 66 14.71 -38.71 5.72
C TYR A 66 15.82 -38.41 6.73
N ARG A 67 17.05 -38.16 6.27
CA ARG A 67 18.07 -37.55 7.12
C ARG A 67 17.54 -36.17 7.46
N LEU A 68 16.88 -36.07 8.61
CA LEU A 68 16.51 -34.84 9.28
C LEU A 68 17.69 -33.90 9.08
N LYS A 69 17.53 -32.90 8.21
CA LYS A 69 18.59 -31.94 7.91
C LYS A 69 19.06 -31.40 9.25
N SER A 70 20.37 -31.43 9.48
CA SER A 70 20.96 -30.83 10.67
C SER A 70 20.44 -29.40 10.78
N GLY A 71 20.03 -29.02 11.99
CA GLY A 71 19.48 -27.70 12.25
C GLY A 71 20.28 -26.54 11.64
N ASP A 72 19.56 -25.53 11.15
CA ASP A 72 20.11 -24.28 10.64
C ASP A 72 20.13 -23.22 11.75
N SER A 73 20.95 -22.19 11.58
CA SER A 73 20.99 -21.03 12.47
C SER A 73 21.09 -19.74 11.68
N GLN A 74 20.22 -18.79 11.97
CA GLN A 74 20.19 -17.51 11.28
C GLN A 74 19.79 -16.39 12.25
N ARG A 75 20.56 -15.30 12.28
CA ARG A 75 20.23 -14.07 13.02
C ARG A 75 19.94 -14.28 14.52
N GLY A 76 20.69 -15.19 15.15
CA GLY A 76 20.55 -15.53 16.57
C GLY A 76 19.41 -16.51 16.88
N LEU A 77 18.62 -16.91 15.88
CA LEU A 77 17.66 -17.99 15.99
C LEU A 77 18.34 -19.30 15.55
N SER A 78 18.04 -20.39 16.25
CA SER A 78 18.45 -21.73 15.88
C SER A 78 17.23 -22.62 15.72
N ILE A 79 17.19 -23.39 14.64
CA ILE A 79 16.22 -24.45 14.41
C ILE A 79 17.01 -25.73 14.45
N SER A 80 16.59 -26.70 15.25
CA SER A 80 17.29 -27.99 15.37
C SER A 80 17.00 -28.95 14.22
N LEU A 81 15.99 -28.64 13.40
CA LEU A 81 15.50 -29.50 12.34
C LEU A 81 15.15 -28.73 11.06
N GLY A 82 15.87 -29.00 9.98
CA GLY A 82 15.60 -28.33 8.70
C GLY A 82 16.28 -26.98 8.56
N ASP A 83 16.02 -26.34 7.41
CA ASP A 83 16.55 -25.03 7.09
C ASP A 83 15.65 -23.93 7.68
N PHE A 84 16.22 -22.76 8.01
CA PHE A 84 15.40 -21.61 8.35
C PHE A 84 14.53 -21.21 7.15
N PRO A 85 13.24 -20.84 7.34
CA PRO A 85 12.46 -20.22 6.29
C PRO A 85 13.17 -18.93 5.84
N ARG A 86 13.80 -18.97 4.67
CA ARG A 86 14.49 -17.80 4.12
C ARG A 86 13.45 -16.93 3.43
N GLY A 87 13.36 -15.68 3.88
CA GLY A 87 12.58 -14.66 3.18
C GLY A 87 13.23 -14.29 1.83
N SER A 88 12.76 -13.20 1.23
CA SER A 88 13.31 -12.69 -0.02
C SER A 88 14.85 -12.56 0.04
N PRO A 89 15.56 -12.97 -1.04
CA PRO A 89 17.01 -12.82 -1.09
C PRO A 89 17.39 -11.34 -1.00
N PRO A 90 18.62 -11.02 -0.54
CA PRO A 90 19.11 -9.65 -0.56
C PRO A 90 19.15 -9.11 -2.00
N PRO A 91 18.96 -7.80 -2.19
CA PRO A 91 19.01 -7.18 -3.51
C PRO A 91 20.38 -7.36 -4.17
N ALA A 92 20.40 -7.29 -5.51
CA ALA A 92 21.65 -7.29 -6.26
C ALA A 92 22.55 -6.11 -5.83
N ARG A 93 23.85 -6.37 -5.74
CA ARG A 93 24.88 -5.40 -5.35
C ARG A 93 25.96 -5.34 -6.41
N ALA A 94 26.39 -4.14 -6.75
CA ALA A 94 27.57 -3.89 -7.56
C ALA A 94 28.67 -3.45 -6.59
N PRO A 95 29.75 -4.24 -6.40
CA PRO A 95 30.80 -3.90 -5.45
C PRO A 95 31.40 -2.52 -5.74
N CYS A 96 31.50 -1.70 -4.71
CA CYS A 96 32.14 -0.40 -4.80
C CYS A 96 33.48 -0.47 -4.06
N SER A 97 34.59 -0.40 -4.80
CA SER A 97 35.93 -0.37 -4.19
C SER A 97 36.19 0.92 -3.40
N GLU A 98 35.47 2.00 -3.72
CA GLU A 98 35.48 3.30 -3.04
C GLU A 98 34.04 3.81 -2.88
N PRO A 99 33.71 4.54 -1.79
CA PRO A 99 32.39 5.14 -1.62
C PRO A 99 32.08 6.09 -2.79
N PHE A 100 30.93 5.90 -3.44
CA PHE A 100 30.44 6.82 -4.46
C PHE A 100 29.79 8.04 -3.78
N LEU A 101 30.64 8.80 -3.08
CA LEU A 101 30.27 10.03 -2.40
C LEU A 101 30.88 11.21 -3.16
N PRO A 102 30.14 12.31 -3.33
CA PRO A 102 30.71 13.58 -3.79
C PRO A 102 31.92 13.97 -2.92
N GLU A 103 32.90 14.65 -3.51
CA GLU A 103 34.17 14.98 -2.84
C GLU A 103 33.95 15.69 -1.49
N GLN A 104 32.92 16.54 -1.40
CA GLN A 104 32.56 17.22 -0.15
C GLN A 104 32.18 16.29 1.01
N PHE A 105 31.76 15.05 0.73
CA PHE A 105 31.38 14.06 1.75
C PHE A 105 32.51 13.10 2.11
N LEU A 106 33.61 13.05 1.37
CA LEU A 106 34.68 12.06 1.61
C LEU A 106 35.37 12.24 2.97
N ASN A 107 35.69 13.48 3.33
CA ASN A 107 36.32 13.79 4.62
C ASN A 107 35.37 13.49 5.79
N TRP A 108 34.11 13.89 5.66
CA TRP A 108 33.07 13.60 6.64
C TRP A 108 32.86 12.08 6.79
N PHE A 109 32.77 11.35 5.68
CA PHE A 109 32.54 9.91 5.68
C PHE A 109 33.72 9.14 6.28
N THR A 110 34.95 9.60 6.05
CA THR A 110 36.14 9.01 6.70
C THR A 110 36.06 9.15 8.23
N GLY A 111 35.68 10.33 8.73
CA GLY A 111 35.45 10.55 10.16
C GLY A 111 34.28 9.70 10.70
N TYR A 112 33.18 9.64 9.96
CA TYR A 112 32.01 8.84 10.29
C TYR A 112 32.33 7.34 10.33
N GLN A 113 33.11 6.83 9.38
CA GLN A 113 33.54 5.44 9.33
C GLN A 113 34.45 5.08 10.51
N ALA A 114 35.33 6.00 10.92
CA ALA A 114 36.17 5.79 12.09
C ALA A 114 35.35 5.75 13.39
N ALA A 115 34.34 6.62 13.53
CA ALA A 115 33.49 6.70 14.72
C ALA A 115 32.41 5.60 14.78
N HIS A 116 31.82 5.25 13.64
CA HIS A 116 30.65 4.37 13.53
C HIS A 116 30.84 3.33 12.40
N PRO A 117 31.79 2.39 12.56
CA PRO A 117 32.20 1.48 11.49
C PRO A 117 31.09 0.54 11.01
N SER A 118 30.16 0.10 11.88
CA SER A 118 29.03 -0.74 11.49
C SER A 118 28.03 0.01 10.62
N HIS A 119 27.72 1.26 10.97
CA HIS A 119 26.80 2.10 10.21
C HIS A 119 27.38 2.53 8.86
N ALA A 120 28.68 2.86 8.82
CA ALA A 120 29.37 3.14 7.56
C ALA A 120 29.36 1.93 6.61
N LYS A 121 29.53 0.70 7.13
CA LYS A 121 29.38 -0.52 6.33
C LYS A 121 27.97 -0.67 5.77
N LEU A 122 26.94 -0.33 6.55
CA LEU A 122 25.56 -0.35 6.05
C LEU A 122 25.35 0.71 4.95
N MET A 123 25.87 1.93 5.11
CA MET A 123 25.81 2.95 4.05
C MET A 123 26.48 2.47 2.76
N LEU A 124 27.67 1.87 2.85
CA LEU A 124 28.35 1.29 1.68
C LEU A 124 27.50 0.20 1.03
N ALA A 125 26.87 -0.68 1.82
CA ALA A 125 25.98 -1.70 1.29
C ALA A 125 24.78 -1.10 0.54
N VAL A 126 24.20 -0.01 1.06
CA VAL A 126 23.12 0.74 0.39
C VAL A 126 23.62 1.37 -0.91
N MET A 127 24.82 1.96 -0.93
CA MET A 127 25.42 2.51 -2.15
C MET A 127 25.66 1.44 -3.22
N GLU A 128 26.16 0.27 -2.85
CA GLU A 128 26.36 -0.85 -3.78
C GLU A 128 25.04 -1.36 -4.37
N VAL A 129 23.97 -1.32 -3.58
CA VAL A 129 22.61 -1.62 -4.04
C VAL A 129 22.15 -0.56 -5.04
N TYR A 130 22.30 0.74 -4.73
CA TYR A 130 21.97 1.80 -5.69
C TYR A 130 22.80 1.73 -6.96
N GLN A 131 24.10 1.41 -6.86
CA GLN A 131 24.98 1.27 -8.01
C GLN A 131 24.55 0.13 -8.95
N ALA A 132 24.08 -0.99 -8.39
CA ALA A 132 23.49 -2.08 -9.19
C ALA A 132 22.21 -1.66 -9.92
N HIS A 133 21.54 -0.61 -9.43
CA HIS A 133 20.27 -0.11 -9.95
C HIS A 133 20.38 1.36 -10.41
N ALA A 134 21.56 1.78 -10.89
CA ALA A 134 21.86 3.18 -11.22
C ALA A 134 20.95 3.80 -12.30
N TRP A 135 20.22 2.96 -13.03
CA TRP A 135 19.25 3.38 -14.04
C TRP A 135 17.89 3.81 -13.46
N LEU A 136 17.59 3.49 -12.19
CA LEU A 136 16.30 3.82 -11.57
C LEU A 136 16.17 5.32 -11.34
N PRO A 137 15.06 5.96 -11.75
CA PRO A 137 14.75 7.33 -11.41
C PRO A 137 14.25 7.44 -9.97
N ALA A 138 14.39 8.63 -9.38
CA ALA A 138 13.80 8.94 -8.08
C ALA A 138 12.27 8.98 -8.12
N SER A 139 11.66 9.30 -9.28
CA SER A 139 10.21 9.31 -9.48
C SER A 139 9.82 8.55 -10.74
N PRO A 140 8.69 7.81 -10.73
CA PRO A 140 8.15 7.17 -11.92
C PRO A 140 7.55 8.20 -12.90
N VAL A 141 7.29 9.44 -12.42
CA VAL A 141 6.80 10.53 -13.25
C VAL A 141 7.98 11.13 -14.04
N PRO A 142 7.90 11.19 -15.38
CA PRO A 142 8.94 11.80 -16.19
C PRO A 142 9.21 13.25 -15.76
N GLY A 143 10.47 13.55 -15.41
CA GLY A 143 10.89 14.87 -14.94
C GLY A 143 10.56 15.18 -13.47
N GLY A 144 9.93 14.27 -12.74
CA GLY A 144 9.80 14.36 -11.28
C GLY A 144 11.17 14.40 -10.61
N HIS A 145 11.29 15.14 -9.51
CA HIS A 145 12.58 15.45 -8.87
C HIS A 145 13.65 15.97 -9.85
N GLY A 146 13.25 16.78 -10.84
CA GLY A 146 14.19 17.36 -11.80
C GLY A 146 14.87 16.33 -12.71
N GLY A 147 14.37 15.10 -12.76
CA GLY A 147 14.99 13.98 -13.47
C GLY A 147 16.12 13.28 -12.71
N ALA A 148 16.23 13.49 -11.40
CA ALA A 148 17.22 12.80 -10.56
C ALA A 148 17.06 11.27 -10.62
N THR A 149 18.19 10.56 -10.60
CA THR A 149 18.19 9.12 -10.32
C THR A 149 17.91 8.86 -8.85
N LEU A 150 17.53 7.63 -8.51
CA LEU A 150 17.32 7.22 -7.13
C LEU A 150 18.54 7.53 -6.24
N MET A 151 19.73 7.14 -6.71
CA MET A 151 20.98 7.40 -6.01
C MET A 151 21.26 8.91 -5.84
N GLN A 152 21.00 9.68 -6.88
CA GLN A 152 21.21 11.12 -6.91
C GLN A 152 20.33 11.83 -5.87
N HIS A 153 19.04 11.50 -5.86
CA HIS A 153 18.10 12.04 -4.90
C HIS A 153 18.48 11.65 -3.46
N SER A 154 18.79 10.38 -3.20
CA SER A 154 19.23 9.93 -1.87
C SER A 154 20.52 10.61 -1.38
N LEU A 155 21.45 10.95 -2.27
CA LEU A 155 22.65 11.73 -1.93
C LEU A 155 22.32 13.20 -1.62
N ASN A 156 21.37 13.80 -2.34
CA ASN A 156 20.89 15.16 -2.05
C ASN A 156 20.14 15.21 -0.70
N VAL A 157 19.33 14.19 -0.38
CA VAL A 157 18.67 14.08 0.93
C VAL A 157 19.71 13.88 2.04
N LEU A 158 20.73 13.04 1.82
CA LEU A 158 21.87 12.90 2.74
C LEU A 158 22.56 14.25 3.02
N ALA A 159 22.79 15.05 1.98
CA ALA A 159 23.37 16.38 2.15
C ALA A 159 22.50 17.30 3.02
N THR A 160 21.20 17.32 2.71
CA THR A 160 20.23 18.19 3.37
C THR A 160 20.03 17.79 4.82
N ILE A 161 19.90 16.49 5.12
CA ILE A 161 19.69 16.01 6.49
C ILE A 161 20.91 16.28 7.38
N LEU A 162 22.13 16.16 6.85
CA LEU A 162 23.36 16.49 7.57
C LEU A 162 23.49 17.99 7.84
N GLY A 163 23.05 18.84 6.91
CA GLY A 163 23.01 20.29 7.11
C GLY A 163 21.98 20.74 8.15
N MET A 164 20.87 20.00 8.27
CA MET A 164 19.79 20.30 9.20
C MET A 164 20.03 19.78 10.62
N ALA A 165 20.71 18.64 10.77
CA ALA A 165 20.88 17.96 12.05
C ALA A 165 21.39 18.86 13.21
N PRO A 166 22.39 19.76 13.03
CA PRO A 166 22.91 20.59 14.13
C PRO A 166 21.87 21.52 14.77
N SER A 167 20.95 22.06 13.97
CA SER A 167 19.90 22.99 14.41
C SER A 167 18.56 22.30 14.66
N TRP A 168 18.43 21.01 14.32
CA TRP A 168 17.18 20.26 14.48
C TRP A 168 16.77 20.15 15.95
N ARG A 169 15.48 20.34 16.22
CA ARG A 169 14.85 20.18 17.53
C ARG A 169 13.55 19.41 17.36
N TYR A 170 13.26 18.53 18.30
CA TYR A 170 12.03 17.75 18.32
C TYR A 170 11.21 18.14 19.55
N ASP A 171 10.07 18.79 19.30
CA ASP A 171 9.14 19.27 20.33
C ASP A 171 7.81 18.50 20.29
N GLY A 172 7.80 17.32 19.65
CA GLY A 172 6.62 16.51 19.41
C GLY A 172 6.05 16.69 18.00
N HIS A 173 5.41 15.62 17.52
CA HIS A 173 4.79 15.56 16.21
C HIS A 173 3.58 16.47 16.12
N LYS A 174 3.51 17.26 15.05
CA LYS A 174 2.42 18.22 14.79
C LYS A 174 1.62 17.81 13.57
N ASN A 175 0.30 17.93 13.65
CA ASN A 175 -0.58 17.77 12.49
C ASN A 175 -0.58 19.00 11.58
N LYS A 176 -1.35 18.91 10.50
CA LYS A 176 -1.65 19.98 9.53
C LYS A 176 -2.06 21.34 10.13
N LYS A 177 -2.57 21.37 11.37
CA LYS A 177 -3.00 22.61 12.07
C LYS A 177 -1.93 23.15 13.02
N GLY A 178 -0.73 22.58 12.99
CA GLY A 178 0.36 22.90 13.93
C GLY A 178 0.11 22.38 15.35
N GLN A 179 -0.93 21.58 15.58
CA GLN A 179 -1.25 21.03 16.90
C GLN A 179 -0.40 19.79 17.16
N VAL A 180 0.18 19.69 18.35
CA VAL A 180 0.95 18.52 18.77
C VAL A 180 0.01 17.32 18.91
N VAL A 181 0.20 16.31 18.08
CA VAL A 181 -0.51 15.02 18.08
C VAL A 181 0.23 14.02 18.97
N PHE A 182 1.55 13.96 18.85
CA PHE A 182 2.41 13.13 19.69
C PHE A 182 3.41 14.02 20.42
N PRO A 183 3.15 14.37 21.69
CA PRO A 183 4.17 15.09 22.48
C PRO A 183 5.40 14.19 22.68
N PRO A 184 6.57 14.78 23.00
CA PRO A 184 7.71 13.99 23.45
C PRO A 184 7.32 13.12 24.64
N ILE A 185 7.77 11.86 24.63
CA ILE A 185 7.55 10.91 25.72
C ILE A 185 8.32 11.39 26.96
N ASP A 186 9.58 11.77 26.76
CA ASP A 186 10.42 12.45 27.73
C ASP A 186 10.45 13.95 27.43
N GLY A 187 9.82 14.76 28.30
CA GLY A 187 9.82 16.23 28.17
C GLY A 187 11.21 16.88 28.26
N THR A 188 12.24 16.11 28.66
CA THR A 188 13.64 16.55 28.68
C THR A 188 14.45 16.05 27.49
N TYR A 189 13.84 15.28 26.59
CA TYR A 189 14.51 14.75 25.40
C TYR A 189 15.19 15.86 24.59
N ARG A 190 16.40 15.58 24.13
CA ARG A 190 17.18 16.44 23.23
C ARG A 190 17.68 15.58 22.09
N PHE A 191 17.39 16.00 20.87
CA PHE A 191 17.88 15.35 19.68
C PHE A 191 19.40 15.42 19.62
N ASP A 192 20.05 14.27 19.43
CA ASP A 192 21.49 14.19 19.24
C ASP A 192 21.82 14.46 17.76
N ALA A 193 22.37 15.63 17.48
CA ALA A 193 22.79 16.02 16.14
C ALA A 193 23.91 15.13 15.56
N THR A 194 24.58 14.33 16.41
CA THR A 194 25.62 13.38 16.03
C THR A 194 25.13 11.94 15.97
N ASP A 195 23.81 11.71 16.07
CA ASP A 195 23.22 10.38 16.00
C ASP A 195 23.67 9.65 14.73
N PRO A 196 24.29 8.45 14.85
CA PRO A 196 24.87 7.76 13.72
C PRO A 196 23.82 7.27 12.70
N LEU A 197 22.52 7.29 13.04
CA LEU A 197 21.44 6.91 12.12
C LEU A 197 21.07 8.00 11.12
N ILE A 198 21.34 9.28 11.42
CA ILE A 198 21.00 10.42 10.55
C ILE A 198 21.48 10.20 9.10
N PRO A 199 22.77 9.93 8.84
CA PRO A 199 23.22 9.72 7.47
C PRO A 199 22.69 8.44 6.83
N VAL A 200 22.48 7.38 7.62
CA VAL A 200 21.92 6.13 7.09
C VAL A 200 20.47 6.35 6.65
N ALA A 201 19.68 7.06 7.45
CA ALA A 201 18.28 7.38 7.16
C ALA A 201 18.18 8.23 5.88
N GLY A 202 18.94 9.32 5.79
CA GLY A 202 18.96 10.17 4.60
C GLY A 202 19.32 9.42 3.33
N LEU A 203 20.30 8.51 3.39
CA LEU A 203 20.71 7.73 2.23
C LEU A 203 19.74 6.58 1.88
N ALA A 204 19.18 5.90 2.88
CA ALA A 204 18.46 4.64 2.66
C ALA A 204 16.93 4.77 2.59
N HIS A 205 16.36 5.94 2.85
CA HIS A 205 14.90 6.13 2.96
C HIS A 205 14.11 5.58 1.76
N ASP A 206 14.67 5.76 0.57
CA ASP A 206 14.02 5.46 -0.69
C ASP A 206 14.43 4.09 -1.29
N ILE A 207 15.20 3.28 -0.55
CA ILE A 207 15.76 2.02 -1.06
C ILE A 207 14.70 1.02 -1.53
N GLY A 208 13.48 1.09 -0.97
CA GLY A 208 12.38 0.23 -1.41
C GLY A 208 11.85 0.55 -2.81
N LYS A 209 12.20 1.68 -3.41
CA LYS A 209 11.87 1.97 -4.82
C LYS A 209 12.46 0.91 -5.76
N ILE A 210 13.52 0.22 -5.35
CA ILE A 210 14.11 -0.90 -6.10
C ILE A 210 13.14 -2.07 -6.29
N THR A 211 12.29 -2.34 -5.31
CA THR A 211 11.28 -3.40 -5.38
C THR A 211 9.93 -2.88 -5.83
N CYS A 212 9.67 -1.59 -5.62
CA CYS A 212 8.41 -0.95 -5.99
C CYS A 212 8.37 -0.46 -7.44
N TYR A 213 9.51 -0.22 -8.09
CA TYR A 213 9.56 0.28 -9.47
C TYR A 213 9.99 -0.80 -10.45
N ARG A 214 9.47 -0.71 -11.68
CA ARG A 214 9.83 -1.59 -12.79
C ARG A 214 10.02 -0.78 -14.05
N GLN A 215 11.06 -1.09 -14.81
CA GLN A 215 11.20 -0.58 -16.16
C GLN A 215 10.26 -1.32 -17.12
N ARG A 216 9.45 -0.55 -17.86
CA ARG A 216 8.60 -1.02 -18.95
C ARG A 216 9.42 -1.22 -20.22
N GLN A 217 8.81 -1.85 -21.22
CA GLN A 217 9.43 -2.08 -22.54
C GLN A 217 9.75 -0.77 -23.29
N ASP A 218 9.00 0.30 -23.03
CA ASP A 218 9.19 1.65 -23.59
C ASP A 218 10.26 2.48 -22.84
N ARG A 219 10.98 1.85 -21.89
CA ARG A 219 11.96 2.44 -20.97
C ARG A 219 11.40 3.40 -19.93
N LEU A 220 10.09 3.63 -19.89
CA LEU A 220 9.46 4.35 -18.79
C LEU A 220 9.44 3.48 -17.53
N VAL A 221 9.36 4.11 -16.37
CA VAL A 221 9.29 3.43 -15.09
C VAL A 221 7.87 3.48 -14.58
N GLU A 222 7.34 2.31 -14.22
CA GLU A 222 6.04 2.18 -13.55
C GLU A 222 6.25 1.77 -12.09
N GLU A 223 5.43 2.35 -11.21
CA GLU A 223 5.30 1.88 -9.85
C GLU A 223 4.40 0.63 -9.83
N ILE A 224 4.99 -0.51 -9.51
CA ILE A 224 4.33 -1.82 -9.49
C ILE A 224 3.86 -2.23 -8.09
N ARG A 225 4.37 -1.57 -7.04
CA ARG A 225 3.94 -1.77 -5.66
C ARG A 225 3.93 -0.42 -4.95
N PRO A 226 2.85 -0.09 -4.21
CA PRO A 226 2.83 1.11 -3.39
C PRO A 226 3.73 0.93 -2.15
N ASN A 227 3.98 2.03 -1.43
CA ASN A 227 4.63 2.06 -0.10
C ASN A 227 6.10 1.60 -0.14
N HIS A 228 6.92 2.31 -0.93
CA HIS A 228 8.36 2.05 -1.01
C HIS A 228 9.09 2.28 0.31
N ASP A 229 8.54 3.04 1.24
CA ASP A 229 9.04 3.21 2.61
C ASP A 229 9.02 1.87 3.39
N THR A 230 7.85 1.23 3.46
CA THR A 230 7.66 -0.07 4.12
C THR A 230 8.47 -1.17 3.44
N GLU A 231 8.53 -1.18 2.10
CA GLU A 231 9.37 -2.12 1.36
C GLU A 231 10.86 -1.85 1.58
N GLY A 232 11.26 -0.59 1.77
CA GLY A 232 12.63 -0.19 2.10
C GLY A 232 13.10 -0.77 3.43
N GLY A 233 12.26 -0.70 4.47
CA GLY A 233 12.54 -1.34 5.76
C GLY A 233 12.71 -2.86 5.63
N LYS A 234 11.83 -3.54 4.89
CA LYS A 234 11.95 -4.99 4.62
C LYS A 234 13.25 -5.32 3.89
N LEU A 235 13.62 -4.51 2.90
CA LEU A 235 14.83 -4.70 2.12
C LEU A 235 16.08 -4.52 2.98
N LEU A 236 16.14 -3.51 3.85
CA LEU A 236 17.26 -3.30 4.78
C LEU A 236 17.50 -4.50 5.70
N ILE A 237 16.44 -5.13 6.19
CA ILE A 237 16.52 -6.33 7.04
C ILE A 237 17.18 -7.50 6.28
N THR A 238 17.22 -7.51 4.95
CA THR A 238 17.93 -8.54 4.17
C THR A 238 19.45 -8.34 4.14
N LEU A 239 19.94 -7.12 4.38
CA LEU A 239 21.37 -6.79 4.34
C LEU A 239 22.08 -7.28 5.61
N LYS A 240 23.20 -7.99 5.45
CA LYS A 240 23.98 -8.51 6.59
C LYS A 240 24.53 -7.39 7.48
N GLU A 241 24.85 -6.23 6.88
CA GLU A 241 25.39 -5.06 7.57
C GLU A 241 24.37 -4.43 8.53
N PHE A 242 23.08 -4.51 8.20
CA PHE A 242 22.00 -4.07 9.11
C PHE A 242 22.03 -4.85 10.42
N TRP A 243 22.28 -6.16 10.37
CA TRP A 243 22.39 -7.02 11.56
C TRP A 243 23.66 -6.80 12.39
N SER A 244 24.61 -6.00 11.90
CA SER A 244 25.80 -5.59 12.66
C SER A 244 25.58 -4.35 13.54
N LEU A 245 24.43 -3.69 13.38
CA LEU A 245 24.00 -2.59 14.25
C LEU A 245 23.46 -3.10 15.59
N SER A 246 23.44 -2.22 16.60
CA SER A 246 22.77 -2.51 17.88
C SER A 246 21.27 -2.80 17.67
N LYS A 247 20.61 -3.44 18.65
CA LYS A 247 19.17 -3.68 18.52
C LYS A 247 18.40 -2.36 18.45
N GLU A 248 18.81 -1.41 19.29
CA GLU A 248 18.22 -0.08 19.41
C GLU A 248 18.33 0.68 18.08
N ASP A 249 19.49 0.63 17.43
CA ASP A 249 19.70 1.28 16.14
C ASP A 249 18.92 0.60 15.01
N ARG A 250 18.83 -0.74 15.03
CA ARG A 250 18.03 -1.47 14.03
C ARG A 250 16.56 -1.13 14.13
N ASP A 251 16.02 -1.10 15.35
CA ASP A 251 14.61 -0.82 15.58
C ASP A 251 14.29 0.63 15.20
N ALA A 252 15.09 1.60 15.66
CA ALA A 252 14.88 3.01 15.35
C ALA A 252 15.01 3.31 13.85
N LEU A 253 16.07 2.80 13.19
CA LEU A 253 16.28 3.00 11.75
C LEU A 253 15.15 2.35 10.92
N ASN A 254 14.81 1.10 11.22
CA ASN A 254 13.80 0.39 10.45
C ASN A 254 12.41 1.02 10.60
N LEU A 255 12.06 1.49 11.80
CA LEU A 255 10.82 2.24 12.01
C LEU A 255 10.84 3.59 11.28
N ALA A 256 11.91 4.37 11.41
CA ALA A 256 12.00 5.66 10.75
C ALA A 256 11.81 5.54 9.24
N LEU A 257 12.46 4.55 8.61
CA LEU A 257 12.36 4.35 7.17
C LEU A 257 11.06 3.68 6.72
N SER A 258 10.43 2.83 7.55
CA SER A 258 9.19 2.15 7.17
C SER A 258 7.93 3.03 7.29
N PHE A 259 8.03 4.16 7.98
CA PHE A 259 6.89 4.99 8.35
C PHE A 259 7.06 6.49 8.05
N TYR A 260 8.14 6.93 7.39
CA TYR A 260 8.33 8.37 7.15
C TYR A 260 7.22 8.99 6.28
N HIS A 261 6.64 8.26 5.31
CA HIS A 261 5.46 8.77 4.57
C HIS A 261 4.15 8.70 5.38
N HIS A 262 4.13 7.88 6.44
CA HIS A 262 2.94 7.53 7.23
C HIS A 262 3.21 7.66 8.73
N ILE A 263 3.76 8.80 9.18
CA ILE A 263 4.24 8.96 10.57
C ILE A 263 3.13 8.77 11.62
N ASN A 264 1.87 9.02 11.27
CA ASN A 264 0.72 8.72 12.14
C ASN A 264 0.46 7.22 12.35
N SER A 265 0.98 6.37 11.46
CA SER A 265 1.00 4.91 11.60
C SER A 265 2.21 4.40 12.38
N LEU A 266 3.14 5.28 12.79
CA LEU A 266 4.29 4.89 13.59
C LEU A 266 3.81 4.24 14.91
N PRO A 267 4.35 3.08 15.31
CA PRO A 267 3.88 2.40 16.51
C PRO A 267 3.97 3.28 17.77
N LEU A 268 2.96 3.18 18.64
CA LEU A 268 2.88 3.99 19.86
C LEU A 268 4.10 3.82 20.78
N TRP A 269 4.77 2.67 20.74
CA TRP A 269 5.97 2.36 21.51
C TRP A 269 7.27 2.89 20.90
N ALA A 270 7.23 3.53 19.73
CA ALA A 270 8.40 4.20 19.16
C ALA A 270 8.85 5.34 20.08
N ASP A 271 10.15 5.33 20.41
CA ASP A 271 10.75 6.29 21.32
C ASP A 271 10.97 7.68 20.68
N ASP A 272 11.32 8.68 21.49
CA ASP A 272 11.53 10.05 21.01
C ASP A 272 12.68 10.14 20.00
N ARG A 273 13.71 9.30 20.14
CA ARG A 273 14.81 9.20 19.17
C ARG A 273 14.30 8.79 17.79
N THR A 274 13.49 7.75 17.71
CA THR A 274 12.89 7.27 16.46
C THR A 274 11.98 8.34 15.85
N ARG A 275 11.11 8.95 16.67
CA ARG A 275 10.18 10.00 16.19
C ARG A 275 10.93 11.23 15.67
N ALA A 276 11.92 11.71 16.42
CA ALA A 276 12.75 12.85 16.02
C ALA A 276 13.55 12.58 14.74
N LEU A 277 14.12 11.38 14.60
CA LEU A 277 14.81 10.96 13.37
C LEU A 277 13.85 10.90 12.18
N THR A 278 12.64 10.36 12.39
CA THR A 278 11.61 10.25 11.35
C THR A 278 11.21 11.63 10.85
N GLU A 279 10.94 12.58 11.74
CA GLU A 279 10.57 13.95 11.34
C GLU A 279 11.70 14.72 10.65
N LEU A 280 12.93 14.54 11.14
CA LEU A 280 14.11 15.10 10.49
C LEU A 280 14.24 14.58 9.05
N LEU A 281 14.05 13.28 8.85
CA LEU A 281 14.08 12.64 7.54
C LEU A 281 12.98 13.19 6.62
N ILE A 282 11.74 13.23 7.09
CA ILE A 282 10.59 13.78 6.32
C ILE A 282 10.92 15.20 5.86
N THR A 283 11.43 16.03 6.76
CA THR A 283 11.70 17.42 6.47
C THR A 283 12.85 17.58 5.48
N ALA A 284 13.90 16.78 5.61
CA ALA A 284 15.02 16.78 4.69
C ALA A 284 14.61 16.34 3.28
N ASP A 285 13.77 15.31 3.18
CA ASP A 285 13.26 14.81 1.90
C ASP A 285 12.36 15.83 1.20
N ILE A 286 11.37 16.40 1.90
CA ILE A 286 10.51 17.44 1.33
C ILE A 286 11.33 18.64 0.83
N ARG A 287 12.30 19.10 1.63
CA ARG A 287 13.16 20.24 1.27
C ARG A 287 14.00 19.92 0.03
N THR A 288 14.55 18.70 -0.05
CA THR A 288 15.33 18.25 -1.20
C THR A 288 14.46 18.12 -2.44
N GLY A 289 13.33 17.42 -2.37
CA GLY A 289 12.43 17.25 -3.51
C GLY A 289 11.90 18.60 -4.04
N THR A 290 11.61 19.55 -3.14
CA THR A 290 11.21 20.92 -3.52
C THR A 290 12.33 21.63 -4.28
N ALA A 291 13.58 21.54 -3.79
CA ALA A 291 14.75 22.12 -4.47
C ALA A 291 15.07 21.43 -5.81
N GLU A 292 14.73 20.14 -5.95
CA GLU A 292 14.82 19.38 -7.20
C GLU A 292 13.68 19.72 -8.19
N GLY A 293 12.73 20.57 -7.81
CA GLY A 293 11.64 21.05 -8.68
C GLY A 293 10.35 20.24 -8.58
N GLU A 294 10.20 19.37 -7.57
CA GLU A 294 8.97 18.64 -7.30
C GLU A 294 7.92 19.56 -6.65
N LYS A 295 6.85 19.87 -7.38
CA LYS A 295 5.91 20.95 -6.99
C LYS A 295 4.88 20.56 -5.93
N ASN A 296 4.83 19.29 -5.51
CA ASN A 296 3.80 18.76 -4.60
C ASN A 296 4.32 17.74 -3.58
N MET A 297 5.58 17.87 -3.10
CA MET A 297 6.14 16.90 -2.14
C MET A 297 5.35 16.81 -0.84
N ALA A 298 4.92 17.95 -0.30
CA ALA A 298 4.09 18.03 0.90
C ALA A 298 2.84 17.12 0.81
N ALA A 299 2.17 17.12 -0.34
CA ALA A 299 0.98 16.31 -0.58
C ALA A 299 1.22 14.79 -0.65
N MET A 300 2.47 14.33 -0.78
CA MET A 300 2.81 12.90 -0.70
C MET A 300 2.89 12.39 0.73
N TYR A 301 2.97 13.28 1.71
CA TYR A 301 2.95 12.95 3.13
C TYR A 301 1.52 13.15 3.65
N GLU A 302 0.96 12.13 4.32
CA GLU A 302 -0.46 12.13 4.71
C GLU A 302 -0.86 13.35 5.58
N ASP A 303 0.11 14.01 6.23
CA ASP A 303 -0.13 15.02 7.27
C ASP A 303 0.68 16.33 7.17
N ILE A 304 1.39 16.58 6.07
CA ILE A 304 2.17 17.82 5.90
C ILE A 304 1.68 18.57 4.66
N ASP A 305 0.71 19.49 4.81
CA ASP A 305 0.31 20.39 3.71
C ASP A 305 1.12 21.69 3.70
N VAL A 306 1.77 22.03 4.83
CA VAL A 306 2.57 23.24 5.03
C VAL A 306 3.87 22.82 5.71
N LEU A 307 5.01 23.18 5.12
CA LEU A 307 6.32 23.05 5.77
C LEU A 307 6.23 23.71 7.15
N PRO A 308 6.63 23.06 8.26
CA PRO A 308 6.58 23.66 9.58
C PRO A 308 7.11 25.11 9.60
N THR A 309 6.44 26.04 10.28
CA THR A 309 6.73 27.50 10.25
C THR A 309 8.15 27.90 10.67
N TRP A 310 8.93 27.00 11.27
CA TRP A 310 10.35 27.19 11.57
C TRP A 310 11.28 26.84 10.39
N ILE A 311 10.73 26.31 9.29
CA ILE A 311 11.38 26.17 7.99
C ILE A 311 11.27 27.48 7.21
N GLU A 312 10.16 28.23 7.34
CA GLU A 312 9.99 29.56 6.73
C GLU A 312 10.90 30.63 7.37
N GLY A 313 11.37 30.41 8.60
CA GLY A 313 12.26 31.33 9.32
C GLY A 313 13.74 31.25 8.93
N GLN A 314 14.12 30.32 8.05
CA GLN A 314 15.45 30.28 7.43
C GLN A 314 15.24 30.63 5.96
N PRO A 315 15.79 31.76 5.45
CA PRO A 315 15.78 31.99 4.03
C PRO A 315 16.47 30.78 3.39
N VAL A 316 15.72 29.98 2.63
CA VAL A 316 16.32 29.25 1.52
C VAL A 316 16.84 30.38 0.67
N GLU A 317 18.16 30.59 0.65
CA GLU A 317 18.74 31.43 -0.39
C GLU A 317 18.24 30.85 -1.71
N ASP A 318 17.33 31.57 -2.36
CA ASP A 318 16.88 31.29 -3.71
C ASP A 318 18.15 31.18 -4.56
N GLY A 319 18.56 29.95 -4.87
CA GLY A 319 19.83 29.67 -5.56
C GLY A 319 20.87 28.82 -4.82
N ALA A 320 20.57 28.20 -3.67
CA ALA A 320 21.45 27.17 -3.13
C ALA A 320 21.58 26.00 -4.14
N GLU A 321 22.72 25.94 -4.82
CA GLU A 321 23.03 24.94 -5.83
C GLU A 321 22.96 23.54 -5.18
N LEU A 322 22.18 22.62 -5.78
CA LEU A 322 22.07 21.27 -5.24
C LEU A 322 23.47 20.64 -5.19
N PRO A 323 23.84 20.00 -4.06
CA PRO A 323 25.22 19.60 -3.80
C PRO A 323 25.74 18.53 -4.78
N VAL A 324 24.85 17.81 -5.46
CA VAL A 324 25.23 16.79 -6.43
C VAL A 324 24.52 17.08 -7.76
N PRO A 325 25.24 17.53 -8.82
CA PRO A 325 24.66 17.72 -10.15
C PRO A 325 24.35 16.37 -10.82
N ALA A 326 23.49 16.37 -11.84
CA ALA A 326 23.08 15.16 -12.55
C ALA A 326 24.28 14.28 -12.97
N ILE A 327 24.41 13.11 -12.31
CA ILE A 327 25.48 12.15 -12.60
C ILE A 327 25.28 11.57 -14.00
N ASN A 328 26.27 11.75 -14.89
CA ASN A 328 26.30 11.07 -16.17
C ASN A 328 26.52 9.57 -15.98
N VAL A 329 25.44 8.79 -15.97
CA VAL A 329 25.49 7.32 -15.92
C VAL A 329 26.16 6.80 -17.20
N ARG A 330 27.42 6.37 -17.11
CA ARG A 330 28.07 5.60 -18.17
C ARG A 330 27.47 4.20 -18.19
N PHE A 331 26.56 3.95 -19.12
CA PHE A 331 26.10 2.60 -19.45
C PHE A 331 27.24 1.82 -20.11
N THR A 332 27.93 0.96 -19.34
CA THR A 332 28.62 -0.18 -19.95
C THR A 332 27.57 -1.24 -20.25
N SER A 333 27.16 -1.33 -21.52
CA SER A 333 26.41 -2.51 -21.98
C SER A 333 27.21 -3.77 -21.65
N PRO A 334 26.61 -4.82 -21.06
CA PRO A 334 27.27 -6.11 -21.00
C PRO A 334 27.41 -6.61 -22.43
N ASN A 335 28.64 -6.63 -22.92
CA ASN A 335 28.99 -7.16 -24.23
C ASN A 335 28.62 -8.65 -24.25
N ARG A 336 27.53 -9.00 -24.92
CA ARG A 336 27.03 -10.36 -25.07
C ARG A 336 27.76 -11.01 -26.25
N THR A 337 28.99 -11.44 -26.04
CA THR A 337 29.69 -12.40 -26.93
C THR A 337 30.68 -13.24 -26.12
N ALA A 338 30.69 -14.56 -26.38
CA ALA A 338 31.43 -15.67 -25.72
C ALA A 338 30.82 -16.14 -24.38
N ASP A 339 30.46 -17.40 -24.12
CA ASP A 339 30.65 -18.66 -24.84
C ASP A 339 29.41 -19.55 -24.70
N VAL A 340 29.04 -20.17 -25.82
CA VAL A 340 28.18 -21.34 -25.88
C VAL A 340 29.08 -22.53 -25.58
N ASP A 341 29.00 -23.10 -24.38
CA ASP A 341 28.89 -24.55 -24.18
C ASP A 341 28.96 -24.97 -22.71
N SER A 342 28.13 -25.96 -22.39
CA SER A 342 28.25 -26.91 -21.28
C SER A 342 27.86 -26.47 -19.85
N ALA A 343 26.58 -26.62 -19.51
CA ALA A 343 26.15 -27.24 -18.25
C ALA A 343 24.67 -27.71 -18.34
N PRO A 344 24.31 -28.80 -17.64
CA PRO A 344 23.15 -29.62 -17.98
C PRO A 344 21.84 -29.07 -17.42
N THR A 345 20.81 -29.09 -18.26
CA THR A 345 19.41 -28.94 -17.89
C THR A 345 18.98 -30.03 -16.91
N SER A 346 18.52 -29.64 -15.73
CA SER A 346 17.60 -30.41 -14.89
C SER A 346 16.63 -29.43 -14.20
N PRO A 347 15.39 -29.85 -13.98
CA PRO A 347 14.22 -28.98 -14.05
C PRO A 347 14.09 -28.10 -12.81
N VAL A 348 13.77 -26.83 -13.07
CA VAL A 348 13.34 -25.85 -12.07
C VAL A 348 12.00 -26.30 -11.53
N ASP A 349 11.97 -26.73 -10.27
CA ASP A 349 10.75 -26.68 -9.46
C ASP A 349 10.34 -25.21 -9.35
N GLN A 350 9.19 -24.90 -9.91
CA GLN A 350 8.50 -23.62 -9.80
C GLN A 350 8.21 -23.36 -8.32
N ILE A 351 8.89 -22.36 -7.75
CA ILE A 351 8.42 -21.70 -6.53
C ILE A 351 7.54 -20.55 -7.02
N ASP A 352 6.23 -20.79 -7.03
CA ASP A 352 5.20 -19.79 -7.26
C ASP A 352 5.34 -18.66 -6.23
N THR A 353 5.61 -17.46 -6.75
CA THR A 353 5.47 -16.21 -5.99
C THR A 353 4.25 -15.48 -6.56
N PRO A 354 3.29 -15.03 -5.73
CA PRO A 354 2.09 -14.36 -6.19
C PRO A 354 2.37 -13.17 -7.11
N GLY A 355 1.90 -13.25 -8.36
CA GLY A 355 1.90 -12.12 -9.29
C GLY A 355 0.90 -11.05 -8.85
N ALA A 356 0.98 -9.85 -9.44
CA ALA A 356 0.01 -8.77 -9.21
C ALA A 356 -1.46 -9.17 -9.47
N ASP A 357 -1.68 -10.25 -10.22
CA ASP A 357 -2.97 -10.91 -10.42
C ASP A 357 -3.55 -11.58 -9.16
N GLU A 358 -2.72 -12.02 -8.21
CA GLU A 358 -3.20 -12.72 -7.01
C GLU A 358 -3.83 -11.79 -5.97
N ASN A 359 -3.35 -10.55 -5.82
CA ASN A 359 -3.99 -9.57 -4.94
C ASN A 359 -5.32 -9.05 -5.54
N GLU A 360 -5.39 -8.88 -6.86
CA GLU A 360 -6.64 -8.56 -7.58
C GLU A 360 -7.62 -9.73 -7.54
N GLY A 361 -7.13 -10.97 -7.70
CA GLY A 361 -7.89 -12.22 -7.58
C GLY A 361 -8.44 -12.41 -6.17
N TRP A 362 -7.60 -12.31 -5.14
CA TRP A 362 -8.00 -12.47 -3.76
C TRP A 362 -9.01 -11.40 -3.31
N ALA A 363 -8.77 -10.11 -3.60
CA ALA A 363 -9.72 -9.06 -3.25
C ALA A 363 -11.06 -9.22 -3.97
N TRP A 364 -11.04 -9.72 -5.22
CA TRP A 364 -12.23 -10.07 -5.97
C TRP A 364 -12.98 -11.26 -5.36
N ASP A 365 -12.27 -12.31 -4.96
CA ASP A 365 -12.86 -13.50 -4.34
C ASP A 365 -13.52 -13.15 -2.99
N GLN A 366 -12.91 -12.26 -2.21
CA GLN A 366 -13.47 -11.78 -0.95
C GLN A 366 -14.68 -10.87 -1.19
N PHE A 367 -14.63 -9.99 -2.19
CA PHE A 367 -15.78 -9.20 -2.61
C PHE A 367 -16.94 -10.11 -3.05
N ALA A 368 -16.66 -11.11 -3.88
CA ALA A 368 -17.63 -12.09 -4.36
C ALA A 368 -18.25 -12.87 -3.20
N ALA A 369 -17.43 -13.38 -2.27
CA ALA A 369 -17.89 -14.09 -1.09
C ALA A 369 -18.82 -13.21 -0.25
N LEU A 370 -18.42 -11.96 0.02
CA LEU A 370 -19.19 -11.01 0.81
C LEU A 370 -20.54 -10.70 0.15
N ILE A 371 -20.60 -10.24 -1.09
CA ILE A 371 -21.87 -9.83 -1.70
C ILE A 371 -22.87 -10.99 -1.89
N LEU A 372 -22.38 -12.23 -1.89
CA LEU A 372 -23.19 -13.45 -1.98
C LEU A 372 -23.72 -13.91 -0.62
N GLU A 373 -23.26 -13.35 0.49
CA GLU A 373 -23.82 -13.65 1.81
C GLU A 373 -25.30 -13.25 1.89
N PRO A 374 -26.15 -14.07 2.52
CA PRO A 374 -27.57 -13.76 2.70
C PRO A 374 -27.79 -12.38 3.34
N GLY A 375 -28.60 -11.55 2.69
CA GLY A 375 -28.97 -10.23 3.20
C GLY A 375 -28.02 -9.08 2.81
N ARG A 376 -26.87 -9.35 2.17
CA ARG A 376 -25.97 -8.29 1.68
C ARG A 376 -26.56 -7.50 0.51
N ILE A 377 -27.23 -8.21 -0.40
CA ILE A 377 -28.02 -7.61 -1.48
C ILE A 377 -29.50 -7.83 -1.18
N ASN A 378 -30.30 -6.76 -1.27
CA ASN A 378 -31.76 -6.77 -1.02
C ASN A 378 -32.20 -7.20 0.39
N GLY A 379 -31.29 -7.34 1.37
CA GLY A 379 -31.64 -7.71 2.74
C GLY A 379 -32.52 -6.66 3.42
N SER A 380 -33.35 -7.06 4.39
CA SER A 380 -34.17 -6.13 5.19
C SER A 380 -33.35 -5.38 6.23
N ASP A 381 -32.33 -6.03 6.79
CA ASP A 381 -31.43 -5.44 7.78
C ASP A 381 -30.52 -4.38 7.14
N LYS A 382 -30.63 -3.14 7.64
CA LYS A 382 -29.86 -2.00 7.14
C LYS A 382 -28.39 -2.05 7.55
N ALA A 383 -28.06 -2.70 8.68
CA ALA A 383 -26.69 -2.78 9.18
C ALA A 383 -25.84 -3.75 8.35
N MET A 384 -26.46 -4.82 7.83
CA MET A 384 -25.78 -5.84 7.03
C MET A 384 -25.77 -5.51 5.53
N ARG A 385 -26.83 -4.88 5.01
CA ARG A 385 -27.03 -4.67 3.58
C ARG A 385 -26.01 -3.69 2.98
N VAL A 386 -25.29 -4.14 1.95
CA VAL A 386 -24.32 -3.35 1.19
C VAL A 386 -24.90 -2.82 -0.13
N GLY A 387 -25.96 -3.45 -0.66
CA GLY A 387 -26.47 -3.10 -1.98
C GLY A 387 -27.90 -3.55 -2.28
N PHE A 388 -28.35 -3.20 -3.48
CA PHE A 388 -29.64 -3.56 -4.05
C PHE A 388 -29.48 -4.12 -5.46
N LYS A 389 -30.35 -5.06 -5.84
CA LYS A 389 -30.48 -5.55 -7.21
C LYS A 389 -31.82 -5.11 -7.77
N HIS A 390 -31.82 -4.52 -8.97
CA HIS A 390 -33.03 -4.15 -9.71
C HIS A 390 -32.80 -4.27 -11.22
N GLY A 391 -33.64 -5.02 -11.93
CA GLY A 391 -33.45 -5.35 -13.33
C GLY A 391 -32.14 -6.11 -13.55
N GLU A 392 -31.35 -5.66 -14.53
CA GLU A 392 -30.03 -6.24 -14.82
C GLU A 392 -28.90 -5.64 -13.97
N TRP A 393 -29.17 -4.65 -13.11
CA TRP A 393 -28.14 -3.89 -12.41
C TRP A 393 -28.11 -4.19 -10.90
N VAL A 394 -26.90 -4.15 -10.35
CA VAL A 394 -26.61 -4.22 -8.92
C VAL A 394 -26.00 -2.89 -8.51
N TYR A 395 -26.51 -2.33 -7.42
CA TYR A 395 -26.16 -1.02 -6.88
C TYR A 395 -25.55 -1.24 -5.51
N VAL A 396 -24.26 -0.98 -5.35
CA VAL A 396 -23.52 -1.21 -4.10
C VAL A 396 -23.04 0.12 -3.55
N ASN A 397 -23.36 0.41 -2.29
CA ASN A 397 -22.86 1.60 -1.60
C ASN A 397 -21.38 1.41 -1.29
N ASP A 398 -20.52 2.28 -1.83
CA ASP A 398 -19.07 2.15 -1.69
C ASP A 398 -18.62 2.20 -0.23
N ALA A 399 -19.13 3.15 0.56
CA ALA A 399 -18.73 3.30 1.95
C ALA A 399 -19.15 2.11 2.82
N VAL A 400 -20.38 1.61 2.62
CA VAL A 400 -20.89 0.45 3.36
C VAL A 400 -20.17 -0.84 2.94
N LEU A 401 -19.87 -0.98 1.64
CA LEU A 401 -19.06 -2.10 1.14
C LEU A 401 -17.67 -2.09 1.77
N ARG A 402 -17.00 -0.94 1.81
CA ARG A 402 -15.66 -0.81 2.41
C ARG A 402 -15.67 -1.16 3.89
N ALA A 403 -16.66 -0.69 4.65
CA ALA A 403 -16.80 -1.05 6.07
C ALA A 403 -17.04 -2.57 6.25
N ALA A 404 -17.86 -3.19 5.41
CA ALA A 404 -18.12 -4.63 5.46
C ALA A 404 -16.89 -5.45 5.08
N MET A 405 -16.14 -5.00 4.07
CA MET A 405 -14.89 -5.63 3.62
C MET A 405 -13.77 -5.44 4.65
N ASP A 406 -13.69 -4.30 5.33
CA ASP A 406 -12.70 -4.06 6.39
C ASP A 406 -12.89 -5.06 7.54
N ALA A 407 -14.14 -5.21 7.98
CA ALA A 407 -14.52 -6.17 9.01
C ALA A 407 -14.24 -7.63 8.60
N ALA A 408 -14.35 -7.96 7.31
CA ALA A 408 -14.11 -9.31 6.79
C ALA A 408 -12.62 -9.61 6.53
N LEU A 409 -11.85 -8.61 6.08
CA LEU A 409 -10.47 -8.76 5.64
C LEU A 409 -9.44 -8.47 6.74
N ASN A 410 -9.82 -7.73 7.79
CA ASN A 410 -8.89 -7.16 8.78
C ASN A 410 -7.73 -6.40 8.10
N ALA A 411 -8.04 -5.68 7.01
CA ALA A 411 -7.09 -5.01 6.12
C ALA A 411 -7.54 -3.57 5.82
N PRO A 412 -7.58 -2.69 6.83
CA PRO A 412 -8.16 -1.34 6.73
C PRO A 412 -7.54 -0.50 5.63
N ARG A 413 -6.26 -0.74 5.31
CA ARG A 413 -5.52 -0.02 4.25
C ARG A 413 -6.07 -0.24 2.83
N LEU A 414 -6.77 -1.34 2.56
CA LEU A 414 -7.41 -1.57 1.25
C LEU A 414 -8.76 -0.86 1.14
N THR A 415 -9.47 -0.73 2.25
CA THR A 415 -10.86 -0.25 2.37
C THR A 415 -10.96 1.21 2.84
N GLU A 416 -9.86 1.79 3.32
CA GLU A 416 -9.80 3.18 3.75
C GLU A 416 -9.80 4.14 2.55
N GLN A 417 -10.52 5.24 2.72
CA GLN A 417 -10.61 6.28 1.72
C GLN A 417 -9.57 7.35 2.05
N ALA A 418 -8.54 7.50 1.20
CA ALA A 418 -7.39 8.41 1.40
C ALA A 418 -7.73 9.93 1.35
N GLY A 419 -8.97 10.34 1.63
CA GLY A 419 -9.41 11.74 1.68
C GLY A 419 -10.72 12.06 0.95
N ARG A 420 -11.22 13.29 1.11
CA ARG A 420 -12.45 13.79 0.43
C ARG A 420 -12.30 13.68 -1.09
N GLY A 421 -13.20 12.91 -1.72
CA GLY A 421 -13.25 12.80 -3.19
C GLY A 421 -12.24 11.84 -3.81
N GLN A 422 -11.47 11.10 -3.02
CA GLN A 422 -10.60 10.01 -3.51
C GLN A 422 -11.29 8.66 -3.34
N MET A 423 -11.01 7.70 -4.22
CA MET A 423 -11.50 6.31 -4.08
C MET A 423 -10.50 5.43 -3.34
N SER A 424 -10.99 4.49 -2.54
CA SER A 424 -10.14 3.50 -1.88
C SER A 424 -9.42 2.61 -2.91
N PRO A 425 -8.24 2.04 -2.56
CA PRO A 425 -7.57 1.05 -3.41
C PRO A 425 -8.48 -0.12 -3.80
N LEU A 426 -9.27 -0.67 -2.85
CA LEU A 426 -10.24 -1.73 -3.12
C LEU A 426 -11.27 -1.29 -4.17
N THR A 427 -11.88 -0.12 -4.00
CA THR A 427 -12.87 0.42 -4.94
C THR A 427 -12.27 0.55 -6.34
N LYS A 428 -11.05 1.08 -6.46
CA LYS A 428 -10.35 1.21 -7.74
C LYS A 428 -10.12 -0.15 -8.40
N MET A 429 -9.69 -1.16 -7.64
CA MET A 429 -9.48 -2.52 -8.16
C MET A 429 -10.80 -3.13 -8.67
N LEU A 430 -11.87 -3.04 -7.90
CA LEU A 430 -13.19 -3.57 -8.26
C LEU A 430 -13.76 -2.89 -9.52
N LEU A 431 -13.70 -1.55 -9.59
CA LEU A 431 -14.16 -0.81 -10.77
C LEU A 431 -13.32 -1.16 -12.01
N THR A 432 -12.00 -1.26 -11.87
CA THR A 432 -11.10 -1.63 -12.97
C THR A 432 -11.45 -3.02 -13.52
N ARG A 433 -11.66 -4.00 -12.63
CA ARG A 433 -12.02 -5.37 -13.01
C ARG A 433 -13.39 -5.44 -13.68
N LEU A 434 -14.40 -4.81 -13.10
CA LEU A 434 -15.76 -4.76 -13.67
C LEU A 434 -15.78 -4.06 -15.04
N SER A 435 -14.96 -3.01 -15.22
CA SER A 435 -14.78 -2.31 -16.50
C SER A 435 -14.13 -3.23 -17.55
N ARG A 436 -13.03 -3.93 -17.21
CA ARG A 436 -12.38 -4.91 -18.09
C ARG A 436 -13.32 -6.03 -18.53
N MET A 437 -14.26 -6.43 -17.67
CA MET A 437 -15.29 -7.43 -17.98
C MET A 437 -16.45 -6.87 -18.82
N GLY A 438 -16.53 -5.56 -19.05
CA GLY A 438 -17.66 -4.91 -19.74
C GLY A 438 -18.96 -4.94 -18.93
N LEU A 439 -18.86 -5.09 -17.61
CA LEU A 439 -20.01 -5.22 -16.70
C LEU A 439 -20.26 -3.96 -15.87
N LEU A 440 -19.32 -3.00 -15.85
CA LEU A 440 -19.46 -1.74 -15.12
C LEU A 440 -20.40 -0.76 -15.84
N TYR A 441 -21.26 -0.08 -15.09
CA TYR A 441 -22.07 1.02 -15.63
C TYR A 441 -21.20 2.26 -15.81
N GLN A 442 -20.98 2.66 -17.06
CA GLN A 442 -20.08 3.78 -17.41
C GLN A 442 -20.74 4.84 -18.30
N HIS A 443 -21.96 4.60 -18.77
CA HIS A 443 -22.67 5.50 -19.67
C HIS A 443 -23.96 6.01 -19.01
N HIS A 444 -24.08 7.32 -18.82
CA HIS A 444 -25.25 7.94 -18.20
C HIS A 444 -25.61 9.25 -18.90
N HIS A 445 -26.86 9.39 -19.34
CA HIS A 445 -27.38 10.57 -20.04
C HIS A 445 -26.49 11.09 -21.18
N GLY A 446 -26.01 10.19 -22.05
CA GLY A 446 -25.18 10.56 -23.20
C GLY A 446 -23.73 10.92 -22.86
N ARG A 447 -23.29 10.64 -21.62
CA ARG A 447 -21.91 10.87 -21.16
C ARG A 447 -21.24 9.57 -20.77
N ASP A 448 -19.97 9.47 -21.12
CA ASP A 448 -19.11 8.34 -20.77
C ASP A 448 -18.19 8.69 -19.61
N PHE A 449 -18.09 7.77 -18.66
CA PHE A 449 -17.27 7.87 -17.45
C PHE A 449 -16.20 6.78 -17.47
N SER A 450 -14.96 7.14 -17.12
CA SER A 450 -13.90 6.16 -16.95
C SER A 450 -14.14 5.30 -15.71
N GLU A 451 -13.50 4.15 -15.62
CA GLU A 451 -13.52 3.30 -14.43
C GLU A 451 -13.05 4.06 -13.17
N LYS A 452 -12.25 5.11 -13.34
CA LYS A 452 -11.79 6.00 -12.27
C LYS A 452 -12.82 7.05 -11.83
N SER A 453 -14.00 7.09 -12.43
CA SER A 453 -15.05 8.07 -12.15
C SER A 453 -16.47 7.49 -12.12
N ALA A 454 -16.61 6.19 -12.38
CA ALA A 454 -17.88 5.46 -12.46
C ALA A 454 -18.46 5.09 -11.07
N LEU A 455 -18.53 6.07 -10.17
CA LEU A 455 -19.37 6.03 -8.97
C LEU A 455 -20.48 7.06 -9.11
N PHE A 456 -21.71 6.67 -8.80
CA PHE A 456 -22.89 7.49 -9.09
C PHE A 456 -23.69 7.82 -7.84
N LYS A 457 -24.37 8.98 -7.89
CA LYS A 457 -25.40 9.35 -6.93
C LYS A 457 -26.67 8.58 -7.26
N MET A 458 -27.27 7.96 -6.25
CA MET A 458 -28.48 7.17 -6.40
C MET A 458 -29.50 7.53 -5.31
N VAL A 459 -30.77 7.60 -5.72
CA VAL A 459 -31.90 7.81 -4.81
C VAL A 459 -32.94 6.72 -5.03
N MET A 460 -33.65 6.34 -3.98
CA MET A 460 -34.87 5.54 -4.07
C MET A 460 -36.02 6.26 -3.39
N HIS A 461 -37.17 6.27 -4.05
CA HIS A 461 -38.41 6.83 -3.52
C HIS A 461 -39.36 5.70 -3.09
N GLY A 462 -39.83 5.80 -1.85
CA GLY A 462 -40.86 4.93 -1.31
C GLY A 462 -42.26 5.36 -1.71
N THR A 463 -43.27 4.68 -1.15
CA THR A 463 -44.68 5.05 -1.32
C THR A 463 -44.92 6.50 -0.89
N GLY A 464 -45.58 7.30 -1.73
CA GLY A 464 -45.83 8.71 -1.48
C GLY A 464 -44.66 9.66 -1.80
N GLY A 465 -43.66 9.20 -2.57
CA GLY A 465 -42.56 10.06 -3.05
C GLY A 465 -41.45 10.34 -2.03
N LYS A 466 -41.59 9.83 -0.80
CA LYS A 466 -40.59 10.00 0.26
C LYS A 466 -39.28 9.31 -0.11
N ILE A 467 -38.15 10.00 0.02
CA ILE A 467 -36.83 9.40 -0.16
C ILE A 467 -36.60 8.35 0.94
N VAL A 468 -36.37 7.10 0.52
CA VAL A 468 -36.07 5.98 1.43
C VAL A 468 -34.60 5.60 1.43
N GLN A 469 -33.85 5.95 0.38
CA GLN A 469 -32.40 5.84 0.31
C GLN A 469 -31.82 6.97 -0.53
N ASN A 470 -30.65 7.46 -0.13
CA ASN A 470 -29.89 8.49 -0.85
C ASN A 470 -28.39 8.20 -0.66
N TRP A 471 -27.72 7.76 -1.72
CA TRP A 471 -26.31 7.36 -1.71
C TRP A 471 -25.49 8.25 -2.64
N GLY A 472 -24.41 8.84 -2.12
CA GLY A 472 -23.55 9.75 -2.88
C GLY A 472 -22.53 9.03 -3.79
N PHE A 473 -22.11 7.83 -3.42
CA PHE A 473 -21.11 7.03 -4.13
C PHE A 473 -21.58 5.58 -4.24
N THR A 474 -22.13 5.25 -5.40
CA THR A 474 -22.69 3.93 -5.70
C THR A 474 -21.93 3.30 -6.85
N MET A 475 -21.36 2.12 -6.62
CA MET A 475 -20.84 1.25 -7.67
C MET A 475 -22.02 0.54 -8.34
N ILE A 476 -22.09 0.59 -9.66
CA ILE A 476 -23.19 0.01 -10.43
C ILE A 476 -22.62 -0.95 -11.47
N PHE A 477 -23.03 -2.22 -11.42
CA PHE A 477 -22.56 -3.25 -12.34
C PHE A 477 -23.65 -4.24 -12.70
N LYS A 478 -23.49 -4.95 -13.81
CA LYS A 478 -24.47 -5.95 -14.27
C LYS A 478 -24.53 -7.15 -13.33
N ALA A 479 -25.74 -7.57 -12.96
CA ALA A 479 -26.00 -8.75 -12.15
C ALA A 479 -25.44 -10.04 -12.77
N GLU A 480 -25.17 -10.04 -14.08
CA GLU A 480 -24.48 -11.13 -14.79
C GLU A 480 -23.07 -11.42 -14.24
N ALA A 481 -22.44 -10.47 -13.55
CA ALA A 481 -21.19 -10.72 -12.82
C ALA A 481 -21.32 -11.87 -11.80
N PHE A 482 -22.53 -12.10 -11.26
CA PHE A 482 -22.79 -13.13 -10.24
C PHE A 482 -24.11 -13.85 -10.52
N PRO A 483 -24.08 -15.10 -11.03
CA PRO A 483 -25.29 -15.85 -11.40
C PRO A 483 -26.36 -15.95 -10.30
N ALA A 484 -25.94 -16.06 -9.03
CA ALA A 484 -26.86 -16.08 -7.90
C ALA A 484 -27.62 -14.75 -7.71
N ILE A 485 -26.96 -13.61 -7.91
CA ILE A 485 -27.59 -12.28 -7.80
C ILE A 485 -28.51 -12.02 -9.00
N ARG A 486 -28.15 -12.49 -10.20
CA ARG A 486 -29.01 -12.42 -11.40
C ARG A 486 -30.39 -13.04 -11.18
N GLN A 487 -30.46 -14.13 -10.41
CA GLN A 487 -31.71 -14.83 -10.10
C GLN A 487 -32.50 -14.21 -8.95
N MET A 488 -31.95 -13.23 -8.22
CA MET A 488 -32.65 -12.58 -7.12
C MET A 488 -33.82 -11.72 -7.62
N PRO A 489 -34.93 -11.62 -6.87
CA PRO A 489 -35.99 -10.68 -7.16
C PRO A 489 -35.48 -9.24 -7.02
N ASP A 490 -36.13 -8.32 -7.72
CA ASP A 490 -35.81 -6.89 -7.63
C ASP A 490 -36.14 -6.32 -6.24
N CYS A 491 -35.37 -5.31 -5.83
CA CYS A 491 -35.69 -4.56 -4.63
C CYS A 491 -37.03 -3.84 -4.76
N LYS A 492 -37.70 -3.63 -3.62
CA LYS A 492 -39.07 -3.07 -3.55
C LYS A 492 -39.23 -1.73 -4.27
N TYR A 493 -38.20 -0.88 -4.24
CA TYR A 493 -38.23 0.45 -4.85
C TYR A 493 -37.12 0.56 -5.88
N GLN A 494 -37.42 1.15 -7.03
CA GLN A 494 -36.47 1.27 -8.13
C GLN A 494 -35.39 2.32 -7.80
N PRO A 495 -34.10 1.96 -7.93
CA PRO A 495 -33.00 2.92 -7.86
C PRO A 495 -33.02 3.89 -9.05
N GLN A 496 -32.91 5.19 -8.77
CA GLN A 496 -32.75 6.25 -9.76
C GLN A 496 -31.36 6.84 -9.67
N ILE A 497 -30.64 6.85 -10.79
CA ILE A 497 -29.30 7.42 -10.90
C ILE A 497 -29.45 8.91 -11.19
N LEU A 498 -28.86 9.76 -10.35
CA LEU A 498 -28.99 11.22 -10.45
C LEU A 498 -27.82 11.89 -11.19
N GLY A 499 -26.68 11.22 -11.29
CA GLY A 499 -25.46 11.75 -11.89
C GLY A 499 -24.20 11.18 -11.26
N CYS A 500 -23.03 11.64 -11.71
CA CYS A 500 -21.75 11.19 -11.18
C CYS A 500 -21.52 11.69 -9.73
N GLY A 501 -21.07 10.79 -8.85
CA GLY A 501 -20.72 11.08 -7.45
C GLY A 501 -19.63 12.14 -7.31
N PHE A 502 -18.67 12.14 -8.23
CA PHE A 502 -17.58 13.12 -8.31
C PHE A 502 -17.94 14.38 -9.11
N GLY A 503 -19.15 14.44 -9.65
CA GLY A 503 -19.61 15.54 -10.51
C GLY A 503 -19.37 15.30 -12.00
N GLU A 504 -20.22 15.93 -12.80
CA GLU A 504 -20.29 15.72 -14.26
C GLU A 504 -19.05 16.18 -15.04
N HIS A 505 -18.22 17.05 -14.46
CA HIS A 505 -16.99 17.54 -15.07
C HIS A 505 -15.92 16.45 -15.29
N ARG A 506 -16.15 15.24 -14.77
CA ARG A 506 -15.28 14.05 -14.90
C ARG A 506 -15.60 13.17 -16.11
N ALA A 507 -16.64 13.49 -16.90
CA ALA A 507 -16.94 12.75 -18.13
C ALA A 507 -15.77 12.84 -19.14
N ILE A 508 -15.49 11.73 -19.83
CA ILE A 508 -14.38 11.59 -20.80
C ILE A 508 -14.60 12.52 -22.01
N HIS A 509 -15.84 12.62 -22.47
CA HIS A 509 -16.23 13.50 -23.56
C HIS A 509 -17.05 14.67 -23.03
N LYS A 510 -16.49 15.88 -23.11
CA LYS A 510 -17.13 17.14 -22.65
C LYS A 510 -18.00 17.83 -23.71
N SER A 511 -18.26 17.19 -24.84
CA SER A 511 -19.05 17.76 -25.94
C SER A 511 -20.01 16.73 -26.52
N GLY A 512 -21.24 16.70 -26.01
CA GLY A 512 -22.40 16.32 -26.80
C GLY A 512 -23.06 17.60 -27.30
N VAL A 513 -22.84 17.96 -28.56
CA VAL A 513 -23.67 18.97 -29.24
C VAL A 513 -25.12 18.46 -29.20
N PRO A 514 -26.12 19.27 -28.81
CA PRO A 514 -27.50 18.83 -28.79
C PRO A 514 -28.02 18.69 -30.22
N GLY A 515 -28.17 17.44 -30.67
CA GLY A 515 -28.93 17.13 -31.87
C GLY A 515 -30.41 17.37 -31.61
N SER A 516 -30.93 18.42 -32.24
CA SER A 516 -32.36 18.70 -32.41
C SER A 516 -33.06 17.55 -33.13
N GLU A 517 -34.12 16.99 -32.54
CA GLU A 517 -35.46 16.96 -33.17
C GLU A 517 -36.57 16.78 -32.11
N LEU A 518 -37.60 17.62 -32.26
CA LEU A 518 -38.80 17.85 -31.45
C LEU A 518 -39.91 16.80 -31.79
N PRO A 519 -40.98 16.58 -30.97
CA PRO A 519 -41.95 17.62 -30.64
C PRO A 519 -42.24 17.81 -29.15
N THR A 520 -42.19 19.08 -28.79
CA THR A 520 -42.97 19.75 -27.77
C THR A 520 -44.38 19.17 -27.65
N THR A 521 -44.73 18.74 -26.44
CA THR A 521 -46.07 19.02 -25.91
C THR A 521 -45.89 19.60 -24.52
N SER A 522 -46.09 20.91 -24.44
CA SER A 522 -46.14 21.67 -23.22
C SER A 522 -47.28 21.17 -22.33
N ILE A 523 -46.96 20.74 -21.11
CA ILE A 523 -47.84 20.94 -19.96
C ILE A 523 -47.01 21.70 -18.93
N GLY A 524 -47.30 22.98 -18.80
CA GLY A 524 -46.75 23.80 -17.75
C GLY A 524 -47.30 23.34 -16.40
N THR A 525 -46.41 23.22 -15.43
CA THR A 525 -46.74 23.48 -14.02
C THR A 525 -45.54 24.14 -13.39
N THR A 526 -45.69 25.43 -13.20
CA THR A 526 -45.01 26.32 -12.26
C THR A 526 -44.64 25.58 -10.97
N ILE A 527 -43.35 25.43 -10.69
CA ILE A 527 -42.86 25.34 -9.32
C ILE A 527 -42.00 26.58 -9.11
N GLN A 528 -42.64 27.64 -8.61
CA GLN A 528 -41.94 28.71 -7.91
C GLN A 528 -41.20 28.07 -6.73
N GLY A 529 -39.90 27.86 -6.87
CA GLY A 529 -39.03 27.63 -5.72
C GLY A 529 -38.80 28.97 -5.05
N ASN A 530 -39.42 29.19 -3.90
CA ASN A 530 -39.18 30.34 -3.01
C ASN A 530 -37.78 30.30 -2.35
N GLY A 531 -36.77 29.73 -3.02
CA GLY A 531 -35.39 29.67 -2.54
C GLY A 531 -34.64 30.93 -2.94
N VAL A 532 -33.82 31.47 -2.03
CA VAL A 532 -32.90 32.55 -2.36
C VAL A 532 -31.89 32.01 -3.36
N SER A 533 -31.91 32.53 -4.58
CA SER A 533 -30.93 32.22 -5.63
C SER A 533 -29.57 32.74 -5.18
N LEU A 534 -28.53 31.92 -5.30
CA LEU A 534 -27.15 32.38 -5.15
C LEU A 534 -26.69 32.94 -6.50
N ASP A 535 -27.05 34.20 -6.77
CA ASP A 535 -26.45 35.02 -7.84
C ASP A 535 -25.15 35.69 -7.36
N GLU A 536 -24.65 36.73 -8.05
CA GLU A 536 -23.30 37.31 -7.95
C GLU A 536 -22.80 37.66 -6.53
N ASP A 537 -23.69 37.68 -5.53
CA ASP A 537 -23.41 38.03 -4.12
C ASP A 537 -23.14 36.82 -3.18
N GLY A 538 -23.26 35.57 -3.64
CA GLY A 538 -22.78 34.37 -2.93
C GLY A 538 -23.11 34.29 -1.42
N VAL A 539 -22.08 34.19 -0.58
CA VAL A 539 -22.16 34.02 0.89
C VAL A 539 -22.85 35.21 1.57
N GLU A 540 -22.71 36.43 1.04
CA GLU A 540 -23.34 37.63 1.61
C GLU A 540 -24.87 37.60 1.47
N GLY A 541 -25.38 37.08 0.35
CA GLY A 541 -26.83 36.88 0.15
C GLY A 541 -27.44 35.89 1.15
N ALA A 542 -26.72 34.80 1.44
CA ALA A 542 -27.13 33.83 2.46
C ALA A 542 -27.11 34.42 3.89
N LEU A 543 -26.13 35.29 4.19
CA LEU A 543 -26.05 36.02 5.46
C LEU A 543 -27.17 37.07 5.60
N GLY A 544 -27.49 37.78 4.53
CA GLY A 544 -28.61 38.73 4.49
C GLY A 544 -29.95 38.05 4.74
N ALA A 545 -30.16 36.86 4.17
CA ALA A 545 -31.36 36.06 4.41
C ALA A 545 -31.45 35.57 5.88
N LEU A 546 -30.32 35.18 6.48
CA LEU A 546 -30.22 34.83 7.90
C LEU A 546 -30.62 36.01 8.81
N ARG A 547 -30.09 37.20 8.51
CA ARG A 547 -30.40 38.44 9.24
C ARG A 547 -31.89 38.77 9.19
N ASN A 548 -32.50 38.70 8.00
CA ASN A 548 -33.91 39.01 7.83
C ASN A 548 -34.84 38.01 8.54
N ALA A 549 -34.47 36.73 8.59
CA ALA A 549 -35.25 35.73 9.32
C ALA A 549 -35.23 35.96 10.84
N MET A 550 -34.09 36.38 11.38
CA MET A 550 -33.92 36.67 12.81
C MET A 550 -34.59 37.98 13.22
N ALA A 551 -34.65 38.97 12.34
CA ALA A 551 -35.38 40.21 12.56
C ALA A 551 -36.88 40.11 12.19
N SER A 552 -37.38 38.93 11.85
CA SER A 552 -38.78 38.73 11.48
C SER A 552 -39.69 38.78 12.70
N THR A 553 -40.98 39.03 12.48
CA THR A 553 -41.99 39.04 13.55
C THR A 553 -42.20 37.68 14.23
N GLU A 554 -41.67 36.59 13.65
CA GLU A 554 -41.65 35.24 14.22
C GLU A 554 -40.25 34.63 14.05
N PRO A 555 -39.28 35.01 14.90
CA PRO A 555 -37.90 34.56 14.77
C PRO A 555 -37.78 33.04 14.98
N PRO A 556 -36.76 32.38 14.38
CA PRO A 556 -36.54 30.95 14.58
C PRO A 556 -36.30 30.62 16.05
N GLU A 557 -36.93 29.57 16.56
CA GLU A 557 -36.68 29.13 17.93
C GLU A 557 -35.23 28.65 18.11
N PHE A 558 -34.63 29.01 19.24
CA PHE A 558 -33.32 28.56 19.67
C PHE A 558 -33.35 28.00 21.09
N LYS A 559 -32.32 27.22 21.44
CA LYS A 559 -32.05 26.79 22.81
C LYS A 559 -30.88 27.60 23.37
N GLU A 560 -31.04 28.11 24.59
CA GLU A 560 -29.94 28.75 25.29
C GLU A 560 -28.94 27.70 25.80
N ARG A 561 -27.64 27.97 25.65
CA ARG A 561 -26.56 27.19 26.26
C ARG A 561 -25.56 28.17 26.87
N THR A 562 -25.06 27.87 28.06
CA THR A 562 -24.02 28.68 28.71
C THR A 562 -22.78 27.83 28.92
N ASP A 563 -21.61 28.38 28.61
CA ASP A 563 -20.31 27.80 28.93
C ASP A 563 -19.31 28.90 29.35
N GLU A 564 -18.03 28.55 29.44
CA GLU A 564 -16.95 29.44 29.86
C GLU A 564 -16.72 30.63 28.91
N ASP A 565 -17.13 30.49 27.64
CA ASP A 565 -17.00 31.52 26.62
C ASP A 565 -18.21 32.46 26.55
N GLY A 566 -19.33 32.11 27.21
CA GLY A 566 -20.49 32.98 27.42
C GLY A 566 -21.86 32.31 27.20
N VAL A 567 -22.88 33.11 26.85
CA VAL A 567 -24.25 32.64 26.59
C VAL A 567 -24.48 32.52 25.08
N TRP A 568 -24.95 31.35 24.65
CA TRP A 568 -25.15 30.97 23.26
C TRP A 568 -26.63 30.76 22.93
N ALA A 569 -27.09 31.34 21.83
CA ALA A 569 -28.32 30.93 21.16
C ALA A 569 -28.03 29.79 20.17
N CYS A 570 -28.57 28.61 20.43
CA CYS A 570 -28.37 27.40 19.62
C CYS A 570 -29.58 27.16 18.70
N TYR A 571 -29.39 27.36 17.40
CA TYR A 571 -30.41 27.12 16.39
C TYR A 571 -30.24 25.74 15.77
N ALA A 572 -31.31 24.96 15.73
CA ALA A 572 -31.32 23.70 14.99
C ALA A 572 -31.28 24.00 13.48
N ILE A 573 -30.37 23.36 12.75
CA ILE A 573 -30.24 23.59 11.30
C ILE A 573 -31.52 23.24 10.54
N THR A 574 -32.33 22.32 11.06
CA THR A 574 -33.63 21.96 10.50
C THR A 574 -34.64 23.11 10.61
N THR A 575 -34.66 23.84 11.73
CA THR A 575 -35.50 25.02 11.94
C THR A 575 -35.06 26.18 11.04
N LEU A 576 -33.75 26.34 10.85
CA LEU A 576 -33.22 27.34 9.93
C LEU A 576 -33.54 26.98 8.47
N LYS A 577 -33.37 25.71 8.07
CA LYS A 577 -33.68 25.20 6.72
C LYS A 577 -35.13 25.41 6.30
N THR A 578 -36.09 25.32 7.21
CA THR A 578 -37.50 25.55 6.91
C THR A 578 -37.84 27.02 6.74
N ARG A 579 -37.12 27.92 7.41
CA ARG A 579 -37.34 29.38 7.35
C ARG A 579 -36.52 30.05 6.24
N ILE A 580 -35.36 29.49 5.87
CA ILE A 580 -34.44 30.05 4.88
C ILE A 580 -34.00 28.96 3.90
N PRO A 581 -34.78 28.74 2.82
CA PRO A 581 -34.38 27.84 1.76
C PRO A 581 -33.26 28.48 0.90
N LEU A 582 -32.03 27.98 1.03
CA LEU A 582 -30.89 28.38 0.21
C LEU A 582 -30.80 27.47 -1.03
N VAL A 583 -30.75 28.06 -2.23
CA VAL A 583 -30.46 27.33 -3.47
C VAL A 583 -29.02 26.84 -3.41
N GLY A 584 -28.78 25.53 -3.53
CA GLY A 584 -27.44 24.92 -3.31
C GLY A 584 -27.20 24.36 -1.91
N GLY A 585 -28.14 24.58 -0.98
CA GLY A 585 -28.10 24.01 0.38
C GLY A 585 -27.23 24.81 1.35
N TRP A 586 -27.41 24.51 2.64
CA TRP A 586 -26.70 25.19 3.75
C TRP A 586 -25.21 24.86 3.84
N ASP A 587 -24.73 23.95 3.00
CA ASP A 587 -23.32 23.57 2.91
C ASP A 587 -22.46 24.67 2.28
N VAL A 588 -23.07 25.68 1.64
CA VAL A 588 -22.36 26.86 1.11
C VAL A 588 -21.77 27.75 2.22
N LEU A 589 -22.30 27.67 3.44
CA LEU A 589 -21.79 28.41 4.60
C LEU A 589 -20.70 27.63 5.38
N VAL A 590 -20.26 26.46 4.89
CA VAL A 590 -19.20 25.66 5.54
C VAL A 590 -17.85 26.35 5.37
N GLY A 591 -17.28 26.86 6.47
CA GLY A 591 -15.94 27.46 6.47
C GLY A 591 -15.89 28.90 5.99
N CYS A 592 -17.05 29.56 5.83
CA CYS A 592 -17.11 31.00 5.68
C CYS A 592 -16.91 31.66 7.05
N ASP A 593 -16.04 32.66 7.10
CA ASP A 593 -15.97 33.55 8.26
C ASP A 593 -17.28 34.34 8.33
N LEU A 594 -18.06 34.05 9.36
CA LEU A 594 -19.27 34.81 9.65
C LEU A 594 -18.82 36.11 10.35
N PRO A 595 -19.39 37.27 9.99
CA PRO A 595 -18.91 38.55 10.51
C PRO A 595 -19.00 38.59 12.05
N ASP A 596 -17.91 39.05 12.69
CA ASP A 596 -17.93 39.47 14.08
C ASP A 596 -18.71 40.80 14.15
N GLU A 597 -19.97 40.73 14.56
CA GLU A 597 -20.79 41.93 14.77
C GLU A 597 -20.69 42.40 16.22
N LYS A 598 -20.87 43.71 16.44
CA LYS A 598 -20.92 44.29 17.80
C LYS A 598 -22.04 43.62 18.59
N GLY A 599 -21.67 42.66 19.44
CA GLY A 599 -22.58 41.96 20.34
C GLY A 599 -22.81 40.49 20.00
N ALA A 600 -22.33 39.96 18.87
CA ALA A 600 -22.55 38.56 18.52
C ALA A 600 -21.43 37.90 17.69
N ARG A 601 -21.11 36.63 18.01
CA ARG A 601 -20.16 35.78 17.26
C ARG A 601 -20.80 34.45 16.87
N TRP A 602 -20.64 34.04 15.61
CA TRP A 602 -21.28 32.84 15.07
C TRP A 602 -20.31 31.67 14.94
N ILE A 603 -20.72 30.48 15.38
CA ILE A 603 -19.94 29.24 15.30
C ILE A 603 -20.85 28.08 14.86
N ARG A 604 -20.35 27.23 13.95
CA ARG A 604 -21.04 25.98 13.61
C ARG A 604 -20.64 24.88 14.60
N GLY A 605 -21.63 24.30 15.29
CA GLY A 605 -21.42 23.16 16.17
C GLY A 605 -21.21 21.84 15.40
N ALA A 606 -20.63 20.84 16.09
CA ALA A 606 -20.29 19.52 15.52
C ALA A 606 -21.50 18.66 15.09
N SER A 607 -22.73 19.08 15.40
CA SER A 607 -23.94 18.25 15.33
C SER A 607 -25.17 19.03 14.82
N ASP A 608 -25.12 19.53 13.58
CA ASP A 608 -26.28 20.13 12.91
C ASP A 608 -26.89 21.35 13.63
N MET A 609 -26.07 22.11 14.37
CA MET A 609 -26.49 23.30 15.10
C MET A 609 -25.62 24.51 14.76
N PHE A 610 -26.25 25.68 14.68
CA PHE A 610 -25.57 26.98 14.62
C PHE A 610 -25.64 27.63 16.00
N LEU A 611 -24.50 28.14 16.47
CA LEU A 611 -24.32 28.76 17.78
C LEU A 611 -24.03 30.24 17.56
N CYS A 612 -24.73 31.11 18.28
CA CYS A 612 -24.49 32.54 18.30
C CYS A 612 -24.15 32.96 19.74
N LEU A 613 -22.91 33.36 19.99
CA LEU A 613 -22.46 33.91 21.27
C LEU A 613 -22.99 35.33 21.39
N LEU A 614 -23.69 35.65 22.48
CA LEU A 614 -24.18 37.00 22.76
C LEU A 614 -23.30 37.67 23.81
N ASN A 615 -22.68 38.79 23.46
CA ASN A 615 -21.82 39.54 24.36
C ASN A 615 -22.65 40.51 25.21
N GLY A 616 -22.97 40.11 26.46
CA GLY A 616 -23.41 41.02 27.52
C GLY A 616 -24.92 41.23 27.69
N GLU A 617 -25.76 40.64 26.84
CA GLU A 617 -27.23 40.64 27.00
C GLU A 617 -27.79 39.22 27.06
N LYS A 618 -28.83 39.01 27.89
CA LYS A 618 -29.56 37.73 27.91
C LYS A 618 -30.33 37.58 26.59
N PRO A 619 -30.35 36.39 25.97
CA PRO A 619 -31.14 36.16 24.78
C PRO A 619 -32.63 36.47 25.02
N SER A 620 -33.20 37.42 24.28
CA SER A 620 -34.66 37.59 24.14
C SER A 620 -35.08 37.12 22.75
N GLN A 621 -36.30 36.57 22.63
CA GLN A 621 -36.89 36.19 21.35
C GLN A 621 -37.35 37.40 20.50
N GLY A 622 -36.85 38.60 20.78
CA GLY A 622 -37.25 39.85 20.13
C GLY A 622 -36.09 40.79 20.00
#